data_AF-A0A9X5JNI9-F1
#
_entry.id   AF-A0A9X5JNI9-F1
#
_cell.length_a   1.000
_cell.length_b   1.000
_cell.length_c   1.000
_cell.angle_alpha   90.00
_cell.angle_beta   90.00
_cell.angle_gamma   90.00
#
_symmetry.space_group_name_H-M   'P 1'
#
loop_
_entity.id
_entity.type
_entity.pdbx_description
1 polymer ?
#
loop_
_entity_poly.entity_id
_entity_poly.type
_entity_poly.pdbx_seq_one_letter_code
_entity_poly.pdbx_strand_id
1 'polypeptide(L)' 'MIISGSTHQVITQHITVGTQLTLEGFISCHQARNGQSRMVLHAEQIDLIDSGD' A
#
# COMPACT_ATOMS: atom_id res chain seq x y z
N MET A 1 -1.69 -4.60 0.82
CA MET A 1 -0.71 -3.69 0.20
C MET A 1 0.62 -3.95 0.87
N ILE A 2 1.69 -4.05 0.10
CA ILE A 2 3.06 -4.12 0.62
C ILE A 2 3.81 -2.90 0.10
N ILE A 3 4.59 -2.29 0.98
CA ILE A 3 5.48 -1.18 0.66
C ILE A 3 6.89 -1.70 0.92
N SER A 4 7.69 -1.73 -0.14
CA SER A 4 9.06 -2.26 -0.10
C SER A 4 10.05 -1.13 -0.38
N GLY A 5 11.23 -1.18 0.25
CA GLY A 5 12.26 -0.15 0.12
C GLY A 5 12.16 0.94 1.19
N SER A 6 13.32 1.47 1.61
CA SER A 6 13.43 2.43 2.72
C SER A 6 12.85 3.82 2.41
N THR A 7 12.82 4.22 1.14
CA THR A 7 12.36 5.55 0.69
C THR A 7 10.89 5.80 1.00
N HIS A 8 10.06 4.76 1.10
CA HIS A 8 8.62 4.89 1.31
C HIS A 8 8.20 4.84 2.80
N GLN A 9 9.15 4.66 3.73
CA GLN A 9 8.84 4.59 5.17
C GLN A 9 8.34 5.92 5.76
N VAL A 10 8.72 7.05 5.17
CA VAL A 10 8.29 8.38 5.68
C VAL A 10 6.79 8.59 5.49
N ILE A 11 6.26 8.26 4.31
CA ILE A 11 4.82 8.40 4.03
C ILE A 11 3.98 7.46 4.89
N THR A 12 4.47 6.25 5.18
CA THR A 12 3.72 5.29 6.01
C THR A 12 3.47 5.74 7.44
N GLN A 13 4.24 6.70 7.96
CA GLN A 13 4.05 7.22 9.32
C GLN A 13 2.75 8.03 9.48
N HIS A 14 2.17 8.51 8.38
CA HIS A 14 0.93 9.29 8.37
C HIS A 14 -0.31 8.46 7.98
N ILE A 15 -0.15 7.15 7.77
CA ILE A 15 -1.24 6.27 7.36
C ILE A 15 -1.81 5.59 8.60
N THR A 16 -3.07 5.86 8.89
CA THR A 16 -3.84 5.20 9.95
C THR A 16 -5.07 4.49 9.37
N VAL A 17 -5.72 3.64 10.17
CA VAL A 17 -6.98 3.02 9.74
C VAL A 17 -8.00 4.12 9.45
N GLY A 18 -8.59 4.09 8.25
CA GLY A 18 -9.55 5.10 7.80
C GLY A 18 -8.94 6.22 6.94
N THR A 19 -7.62 6.31 6.81
CA THR A 19 -6.97 7.27 5.90
C THR A 19 -7.33 6.96 4.45
N GLN A 20 -7.78 7.98 3.71
CA GLN A 20 -8.04 7.88 2.27
C GLN A 20 -6.75 8.14 1.49
N LEU A 21 -6.44 7.24 0.55
CA LEU A 21 -5.19 7.24 -0.21
C LEU A 21 -5.45 6.92 -1.68
N THR A 22 -4.66 7.52 -2.55
CA THR A 22 -4.46 7.08 -3.94
C THR A 22 -3.13 6.33 -4.02
N LEU A 23 -3.14 5.17 -4.67
CA LEU A 23 -1.98 4.28 -4.77
C LEU A 23 -1.69 3.95 -6.22
N GLU A 24 -0.42 4.02 -6.60
CA GLU A 24 0.08 3.51 -7.87
C GLU A 24 1.15 2.43 -7.63
N GLY A 25 1.20 1.45 -8.54
CA GLY A 25 2.15 0.35 -8.50
C GLY A 25 1.65 -0.85 -9.29
N PHE A 26 2.11 -2.05 -8.94
CA PHE A 26 1.80 -3.27 -9.67
C PHE A 26 1.13 -4.34 -8.80
N ILE A 27 0.31 -5.17 -9.46
CA ILE A 27 -0.37 -6.30 -8.82
C ILE A 27 0.50 -7.55 -8.94
N SER A 28 0.64 -8.26 -7.83
CA SER A 28 1.33 -9.56 -7.75
C SER A 28 0.49 -10.57 -6.98
N CYS A 29 0.65 -11.86 -7.29
CA CYS A 29 0.01 -12.94 -6.56
C CYS A 29 1.02 -13.64 -5.66
N HIS A 30 0.73 -13.70 -4.37
CA HIS A 30 1.53 -14.41 -3.37
C HIS A 30 0.77 -15.62 -2.86
N GLN A 31 1.45 -16.75 -2.73
CA GLN A 31 0.85 -17.92 -2.09
C GLN A 31 0.95 -17.75 -0.58
N ALA A 32 -0.19 -17.75 0.10
CA ALA A 32 -0.26 -17.70 1.54
C ALA A 32 0.20 -19.02 2.16
N ARG A 33 0.54 -19.00 3.45
CA ARG A 33 0.94 -20.21 4.19
C ARG A 33 -0.11 -21.33 4.18
N ASN A 34 -1.37 -21.00 3.94
CA ASN A 34 -2.47 -21.97 3.80
C ASN A 34 -2.68 -22.45 2.35
N GLY A 35 -1.76 -22.15 1.42
CA GLY A 35 -1.81 -22.54 0.02
C GLY A 35 -2.72 -21.67 -0.87
N GLN A 36 -3.48 -20.73 -0.30
CA GLN A 36 -4.36 -19.86 -1.09
C GLN A 36 -3.56 -18.75 -1.78
N SER A 37 -3.87 -18.48 -3.06
CA SER A 37 -3.31 -17.34 -3.78
C SER A 37 -3.95 -16.04 -3.28
N ARG A 38 -3.11 -15.03 -3.00
CA ARG A 38 -3.54 -13.70 -2.58
C ARG A 38 -3.02 -12.66 -3.55
N MET A 39 -3.94 -11.84 -4.03
CA MET A 39 -3.60 -10.64 -4.79
C MET A 39 -3.06 -9.57 -3.85
N VAL A 40 -1.91 -8.98 -4.19
CA VAL A 40 -1.22 -7.96 -3.41
C VAL A 40 -0.81 -6.83 -4.34
N LEU A 41 -1.20 -5.61 -4.00
CA LEU A 41 -0.64 -4.40 -4.60
C LEU A 41 0.70 -4.08 -3.93
N HIS A 42 1.76 -4.03 -4.73
CA HIS A 42 3.06 -3.46 -4.37
C HIS A 42 3.04 -2.00 -4.78
N ALA A 43 3.00 -1.09 -3.81
CA ALA A 43 2.86 0.33 -4.08
C ALA A 43 4.22 0.98 -4.31
N GLU A 44 4.31 1.76 -5.37
CA GLU A 44 5.47 2.56 -5.78
C GLU A 44 5.25 4.05 -5.49
N GLN A 45 4.01 4.52 -5.61
CA GLN A 45 3.60 5.88 -5.25
C GLN A 45 2.38 5.84 -4.33
N ILE A 46 2.35 6.75 -3.35
CA ILE A 46 1.31 6.86 -2.33
C ILE A 46 0.99 8.34 -2.14
N ASP A 47 -0.24 8.73 -2.44
CA ASP A 47 -0.71 10.10 -2.28
C ASP A 47 -1.83 10.14 -1.25
N LEU A 48 -1.72 11.07 -0.30
CA LEU A 48 -2.80 11.37 0.65
C LEU A 48 -3.90 12.13 -0.09
N ILE A 49 -5.14 11.65 0.04
CA ILE A 49 -6.29 12.43 -0.41
C ILE A 49 -6.59 13.42 0.71
N ASP A 50 -6.18 14.67 0.52
CA ASP A 50 -6.60 15.75 1.41
C ASP A 50 -8.07 16.04 1.12
N SER A 51 -8.93 15.58 2.01
CA SER A 51 -10.33 16.01 2.05
C SER A 51 -10.35 17.40 2.66
N GLY A 52 -9.92 18.40 1.87
CA GLY A 52 -9.97 19.79 2.28
C GLY A 52 -11.39 20.16 2.69
N ASP A 53 -11.56 20.48 3.97
CA ASP A 53 -12.67 21.28 4.50
C ASP A 53 -12.39 22.77 4.28
#